data_AF-A0AAE1FHN3-F1
#
_entry.id   AF-A0AAE1FHN3-F1
#
_cell.length_a   1.000
_cell.length_b   1.000
_cell.length_c   1.000
_cell.angle_alpha   90.00
_cell.angle_beta   90.00
_cell.angle_gamma   90.00
#
_symmetry.space_group_name_H-M   'P 1'
#
loop_
_entity.id
_entity.type
_entity.pdbx_description
1 polymer ?
#
loop_
_entity_poly.entity_id
_entity_poly.type
_entity_poly.pdbx_seq_one_letter_code
_entity_poly.pdbx_strand_id
1 'polypeptide(L)'
;MRQVQQWAQRRWQEDLKTKLNGRSVGSKTWWTTLKQHQGLTSDDDVPPLHKPDGTVATKNKDKAEVLASFFSNKMSVPDPERPTPNVPALTNASLSTLTITIEDRSSLMKMPVPLNFLALRTTASRSLNFSNRATTVRDREGTAGPVRWARSIFMDGN
;
A
#
# COMPACT_ATOMS: atom_id res chain seq x y z
N MET A 1 11.93 40.27 8.34
CA MET A 1 11.83 38.79 8.31
C MET A 1 10.94 38.23 7.20
N ARG A 2 9.71 38.76 6.95
CA ARG A 2 8.81 38.20 5.91
C ARG A 2 9.40 38.13 4.50
N GLN A 3 10.21 39.10 4.09
CA GLN A 3 10.84 39.11 2.76
C GLN A 3 11.83 37.96 2.56
N VAL A 4 12.62 37.61 3.59
CA VAL A 4 13.57 36.50 3.54
C VAL A 4 12.82 35.16 3.44
N GLN A 5 11.73 35.01 4.19
CA GLN A 5 10.87 33.83 4.11
C GLN A 5 10.24 33.68 2.72
N GLN A 6 9.70 34.75 2.15
CA GLN A 6 9.11 34.73 0.80
C GLN A 6 10.15 34.43 -0.28
N TRP A 7 11.36 34.99 -0.15
CA TRP A 7 12.47 34.70 -1.06
C TRP A 7 12.86 33.22 -0.99
N ALA A 8 13.00 32.66 0.22
CA ALA A 8 13.35 31.26 0.42
C ALA A 8 12.27 30.33 -0.15
N GLN A 9 10.99 30.63 0.08
CA GLN A 9 9.87 29.86 -0.49
C GLN A 9 9.86 29.89 -2.01
N ARG A 10 10.04 31.08 -2.62
CA ARG A 10 10.08 31.23 -4.08
C ARG A 10 11.25 30.47 -4.68
N ARG A 11 12.45 30.63 -4.11
CA ARG A 11 13.67 29.96 -4.58
C ARG A 11 13.54 28.44 -4.52
N TRP A 12 12.94 27.94 -3.44
CA TRP A 12 12.67 26.51 -3.28
C TRP A 12 11.64 25.99 -4.30
N GLN A 13 10.55 26.73 -4.56
CA GLN A 13 9.57 26.37 -5.59
C GLN A 13 10.17 26.34 -6.99
N GLU A 14 11.05 27.29 -7.31
CA GLU A 14 11.78 27.32 -8.58
C GLU A 14 12.70 26.11 -8.73
N ASP A 15 13.50 25.79 -7.70
CA ASP A 15 14.37 24.61 -7.69
C ASP A 15 13.57 23.31 -7.89
N LEU A 16 12.39 23.21 -7.25
CA LEU A 16 11.51 22.06 -7.41
C LEU A 16 10.97 21.95 -8.84
N LYS A 17 10.54 23.06 -9.45
CA LYS A 17 10.11 23.10 -10.86
C LYS A 17 11.24 22.69 -11.79
N THR A 18 12.45 23.18 -11.56
CA THR A 18 13.62 22.82 -12.36
C THR A 18 13.93 21.33 -12.24
N LYS A 19 13.86 20.77 -11.03
CA LYS A 19 14.03 19.33 -10.80
C LYS A 19 12.96 18.53 -11.53
N LEU A 20 11.68 18.83 -11.35
CA LEU A 20 10.58 18.06 -11.96
C LEU A 20 10.51 18.18 -13.48
N ASN A 21 10.90 19.33 -14.05
CA ASN A 21 10.92 19.55 -15.51
C ASN A 21 12.21 19.09 -16.19
N GLY A 22 13.16 18.51 -15.45
CA GLY A 22 14.40 17.97 -16.00
C GLY A 22 14.11 16.88 -17.04
N ARG A 23 14.76 16.97 -18.20
CA ARG A 23 14.59 16.05 -19.36
C ARG A 23 14.81 14.55 -19.06
N SER A 24 15.29 14.18 -17.87
CA SER A 24 15.66 12.82 -17.49
C SER A 24 15.29 12.47 -16.04
N VAL A 25 14.19 13.01 -15.51
CA VAL A 25 13.70 12.52 -14.21
C VAL A 25 12.92 11.23 -14.44
N GLY A 26 13.56 10.10 -14.11
CA GLY A 26 12.88 8.81 -14.12
C GLY A 26 11.65 8.83 -13.20
N SER A 27 10.61 8.08 -13.56
CA SER A 27 9.33 8.05 -12.83
C SER A 27 9.49 7.88 -11.32
N LYS A 28 10.42 7.01 -10.88
CA LYS A 28 10.73 6.81 -9.46
C LYS A 28 11.21 8.09 -8.78
N THR A 29 12.21 8.76 -9.36
CA THR A 29 12.76 10.02 -8.82
C THR A 29 11.69 11.11 -8.78
N TRP A 30 10.88 11.20 -9.83
CA TRP A 30 9.77 12.15 -9.91
C TRP A 30 8.78 11.92 -8.76
N TRP A 31 8.35 10.67 -8.55
CA TRP A 31 7.45 10.30 -7.46
C TRP A 31 8.08 10.54 -6.08
N THR A 32 9.36 10.21 -5.87
CA THR A 32 10.04 10.45 -4.59
C THR A 32 10.12 11.96 -4.27
N THR A 33 10.47 12.80 -5.24
CA THR A 33 10.50 14.26 -5.06
C THR A 33 9.10 14.82 -4.76
N LEU A 34 8.06 14.29 -5.41
CA LEU A 34 6.69 14.68 -5.13
C LEU A 34 6.25 14.28 -3.71
N LYS A 35 6.54 13.05 -3.27
CA LYS A 35 6.23 12.58 -1.91
C LYS A 35 6.92 13.43 -0.84
N GLN A 36 8.21 13.73 -1.03
CA GLN A 36 8.96 14.63 -0.14
C GLN A 36 8.32 16.01 -0.06
N HIS A 37 7.87 16.58 -1.18
CA HIS A 37 7.18 17.87 -1.20
C HIS A 37 5.85 17.84 -0.45
N GLN A 38 5.10 16.75 -0.52
CA GLN A 38 3.82 16.60 0.18
C GLN A 38 3.98 16.33 1.68
N GLY A 39 5.23 16.26 2.20
CA GLY A 39 5.49 15.86 3.58
C GLY A 39 5.13 14.39 3.86
N LEU A 40 4.95 13.59 2.79
CA LEU A 40 4.66 12.18 2.88
C LEU A 40 5.97 11.43 2.97
N THR A 41 6.54 11.40 4.16
CA THR A 41 7.71 10.57 4.49
C THR A 41 7.32 9.10 4.72
N SER A 42 6.03 8.73 4.59
CA SER A 42 5.60 7.34 4.64
C SER A 42 5.80 6.64 3.30
N ASP A 43 6.21 5.37 3.34
CA ASP A 43 6.36 4.46 2.20
C ASP A 43 5.01 4.11 1.52
N ASP A 44 3.99 4.97 1.63
CA ASP A 44 2.72 4.73 0.97
C ASP A 44 2.85 5.03 -0.52
N ASP A 45 2.67 4.01 -1.35
CA ASP A 45 2.79 4.10 -2.81
C ASP A 45 1.68 4.91 -3.48
N VAL A 46 0.56 5.09 -2.78
CA VAL A 46 -0.62 5.77 -3.32
C VAL A 46 -0.67 7.19 -2.76
N PRO A 47 -0.86 8.23 -3.59
CA PRO A 47 -1.02 9.59 -3.10
C PRO A 47 -2.28 9.72 -2.21
N PRO A 48 -2.36 10.75 -1.36
CA PRO A 48 -3.57 11.02 -0.58
C PRO A 48 -4.77 11.25 -1.49
N LEU A 49 -5.94 10.75 -1.09
CA LEU A 49 -7.18 10.89 -1.86
C LEU A 49 -8.14 11.82 -1.14
N HIS A 50 -8.82 12.69 -1.89
CA HIS A 50 -9.88 13.53 -1.33
C HIS A 50 -11.16 12.72 -1.17
N LYS A 51 -11.74 12.80 0.02
CA LYS A 51 -13.05 12.25 0.34
C LYS A 51 -14.16 13.24 -0.02
N PRO A 52 -15.39 12.77 -0.26
CA PRO A 52 -16.54 13.66 -0.53
C PRO A 52 -16.91 14.55 0.67
N ASP A 53 -16.52 14.18 1.89
CA ASP A 53 -16.68 15.00 3.10
C ASP A 53 -15.67 16.17 3.20
N GLY A 54 -14.77 16.32 2.21
CA GLY A 54 -13.72 17.33 2.17
C GLY A 54 -12.43 16.94 2.91
N THR A 55 -12.41 15.82 3.63
CA THR A 55 -11.21 15.30 4.29
C THR A 55 -10.27 14.59 3.32
N VAL A 56 -9.04 14.31 3.77
CA VAL A 56 -8.01 13.67 2.95
C VAL A 56 -7.65 12.30 3.54
N ALA A 57 -7.82 11.24 2.75
CA ALA A 57 -7.42 9.88 3.06
C ALA A 57 -5.91 9.69 2.81
N THR A 58 -5.13 9.66 3.88
CA THR A 58 -3.67 9.46 3.83
C THR A 58 -3.25 8.02 4.07
N LYS A 59 -4.04 7.23 4.82
CA LYS A 59 -3.78 5.81 5.11
C LYS A 59 -4.26 4.91 3.98
N ASN A 60 -3.56 3.82 3.71
CA ASN A 60 -3.92 2.89 2.62
C ASN A 60 -5.29 2.24 2.80
N LYS A 61 -5.69 1.92 4.04
CA LYS A 61 -7.03 1.40 4.33
C LYS A 61 -8.12 2.40 3.89
N ASP A 62 -7.98 3.65 4.31
CA ASP A 62 -8.94 4.71 4.00
C ASP A 62 -8.97 5.00 2.49
N LYS A 63 -7.81 4.95 1.80
CA LYS A 63 -7.73 5.08 0.35
C LYS A 63 -8.48 3.96 -0.37
N ALA A 64 -8.30 2.71 0.06
CA ALA A 64 -8.99 1.56 -0.52
C ALA A 64 -10.51 1.69 -0.38
N GLU A 65 -10.98 2.18 0.76
CA GLU A 65 -12.41 2.41 1.02
C GLU A 65 -13.00 3.53 0.14
N VAL A 66 -12.26 4.63 -0.04
CA VAL A 66 -12.66 5.73 -0.94
C VAL A 66 -12.77 5.23 -2.38
N LEU A 67 -11.79 4.47 -2.85
CA LEU A 67 -11.81 3.90 -4.21
C LEU A 67 -12.94 2.89 -4.38
N ALA A 68 -13.14 1.99 -3.41
CA ALA A 68 -14.23 1.02 -3.45
C ALA A 68 -15.59 1.73 -3.54
N SER A 69 -15.81 2.75 -2.72
CA SER A 69 -17.05 3.55 -2.74
C SER A 69 -17.24 4.27 -4.09
N PHE A 70 -16.17 4.87 -4.62
CA PHE A 70 -16.19 5.55 -5.91
C PHE A 70 -16.58 4.60 -7.05
N PHE A 71 -15.96 3.42 -7.12
CA PHE A 71 -16.25 2.44 -8.17
C PHE A 71 -17.64 1.83 -8.00
N SER A 72 -18.07 1.48 -6.78
CA SER A 72 -19.43 1.00 -6.55
C SER A 72 -20.49 1.96 -7.07
N ASN A 73 -20.30 3.27 -6.82
CA ASN A 73 -21.22 4.30 -7.32
C ASN A 73 -21.20 4.42 -8.86
N LYS A 74 -20.06 4.18 -9.50
CA LYS A 74 -19.92 4.22 -10.97
C LYS A 74 -20.36 2.94 -11.67
N MET A 75 -20.37 1.81 -10.96
CA MET A 75 -20.78 0.51 -11.46
C MET A 75 -22.28 0.25 -11.28
N SER A 76 -23.04 1.22 -10.77
CA SER A 76 -24.49 1.15 -10.79
C SER A 76 -24.99 1.25 -12.23
N VAL A 77 -25.67 0.20 -12.71
CA VAL A 77 -26.29 0.20 -14.03
C VAL A 77 -27.57 1.04 -13.92
N PRO A 78 -27.66 2.19 -14.62
CA PRO A 78 -28.76 3.14 -14.43
C PRO A 78 -30.13 2.60 -14.88
N ASP A 79 -30.14 1.57 -15.72
CA ASP A 79 -31.34 0.91 -16.19
C ASP A 79 -31.09 -0.61 -16.28
N PRO A 80 -31.65 -1.41 -15.37
CA PRO A 80 -31.47 -2.86 -15.36
C PRO A 80 -32.19 -3.54 -16.54
N GLU A 81 -33.14 -2.87 -17.19
CA GLU A 81 -33.81 -3.38 -18.39
C GLU A 81 -33.06 -3.00 -19.68
N ARG A 82 -32.03 -2.15 -19.59
CA ARG A 82 -31.22 -1.77 -20.74
C ARG A 82 -30.55 -3.02 -21.34
N PRO A 83 -30.80 -3.34 -22.62
CA PRO A 83 -30.12 -4.47 -23.26
C PRO A 83 -28.62 -4.25 -23.24
N THR A 84 -27.86 -5.33 -23.06
CA THR A 84 -26.40 -5.27 -23.09
C THR A 84 -25.94 -4.64 -24.41
N PRO A 85 -24.92 -3.76 -24.38
CA PRO A 85 -24.40 -3.18 -25.61
C PRO A 85 -23.99 -4.32 -26.55
N ASN A 86 -24.50 -4.27 -27.79
CA ASN A 86 -24.15 -5.26 -28.81
C ASN A 86 -22.68 -5.05 -29.19
N VAL A 87 -21.78 -5.82 -28.56
CA VAL A 87 -20.36 -5.81 -28.88
C VAL A 87 -20.16 -6.76 -30.06
N PRO A 88 -19.69 -6.29 -31.23
CA PRO A 88 -19.48 -7.16 -32.37
C PRO A 88 -18.47 -8.24 -32.00
N ALA A 89 -18.84 -9.51 -32.24
CA ALA A 89 -17.94 -10.62 -32.04
C ALA A 89 -16.74 -10.48 -32.99
N LEU A 90 -15.57 -10.18 -32.45
CA LEU A 90 -14.32 -10.12 -33.21
C LEU A 90 -13.82 -11.51 -33.62
N THR A 91 -14.35 -12.56 -32.98
CA THR A 91 -13.95 -13.94 -33.21
C THR A 91 -15.18 -14.82 -33.39
N ASN A 92 -15.19 -15.65 -34.44
CA ASN A 92 -16.22 -16.69 -34.63
C ASN A 92 -16.01 -17.90 -33.71
N ALA A 93 -14.91 -17.94 -32.97
CA ALA A 93 -14.59 -19.03 -32.06
C ALA A 93 -15.19 -18.76 -30.67
N SER A 94 -16.01 -19.70 -30.21
CA SER A 94 -16.47 -19.77 -28.82
C SER A 94 -15.56 -20.73 -28.05
N LEU A 95 -14.97 -20.25 -26.96
CA LEU A 95 -14.18 -21.11 -26.06
C LEU A 95 -15.13 -21.69 -25.00
N SER A 96 -15.69 -22.86 -25.27
CA SER A 96 -16.61 -23.55 -24.36
C SER A 96 -15.90 -24.29 -23.22
N THR A 97 -14.64 -24.65 -23.39
CA THR A 97 -13.89 -25.40 -22.38
C THR A 97 -12.44 -24.92 -22.37
N LEU A 98 -12.04 -24.34 -21.24
CA LEU A 98 -10.65 -24.02 -20.94
C LEU A 98 -10.11 -25.10 -20.02
N THR A 99 -9.41 -26.09 -20.56
CA THR A 99 -8.74 -27.12 -19.76
C THR A 99 -7.34 -26.63 -19.40
N ILE A 100 -7.16 -26.17 -18.16
CA ILE A 100 -5.83 -25.83 -17.65
C ILE A 100 -5.19 -27.11 -17.14
N THR A 101 -4.10 -27.55 -17.79
CA THR A 101 -3.36 -28.74 -17.34
C THR A 101 -2.34 -28.38 -16.26
N ILE A 102 -1.89 -29.38 -15.48
CA ILE A 102 -0.83 -29.18 -14.47
C ILE A 102 0.49 -28.77 -15.14
N GLU A 103 0.71 -29.20 -16.38
CA GLU A 103 1.87 -28.80 -17.18
C GLU A 103 1.84 -27.32 -17.53
N ASP A 104 0.67 -26.76 -17.89
CA ASP A 104 0.50 -25.32 -18.13
C ASP A 104 0.85 -24.49 -16.88
N ARG A 105 0.47 -24.98 -15.70
CA ARG A 105 0.85 -24.36 -14.42
C ARG A 105 2.38 -24.37 -14.22
N SER A 106 3.03 -25.47 -14.57
CA SER A 106 4.49 -25.59 -14.44
C SER A 106 5.24 -24.69 -15.44
N SER A 107 4.70 -24.52 -16.65
CA SER A 107 5.26 -23.63 -17.68
C SER A 107 5.07 -22.16 -17.32
N LEU A 108 3.94 -21.80 -16.70
CA LEU A 108 3.71 -20.45 -16.19
C LEU A 108 4.70 -20.08 -15.07
N MET A 109 5.10 -21.04 -14.23
CA MET A 109 6.10 -20.83 -13.17
C MET A 109 7.56 -20.89 -13.66
N LYS A 110 7.80 -21.36 -14.89
CA LYS A 110 9.13 -21.41 -15.52
C LYS A 110 9.47 -20.15 -16.32
N MET A 111 8.56 -19.18 -16.41
CA MET A 111 8.88 -17.88 -16.99
C MET A 111 10.10 -17.31 -16.24
N PRO A 112 11.22 -17.02 -16.93
CA PRO A 112 12.40 -16.48 -16.29
C PRO A 112 12.00 -15.16 -15.66
N VAL A 113 11.94 -15.12 -14.33
CA VAL A 113 11.82 -13.87 -13.59
C VAL A 113 13.04 -13.05 -14.03
N PRO A 114 12.86 -11.91 -14.71
CA PRO A 114 14.01 -11.12 -15.11
C PRO A 114 14.82 -10.82 -13.85
N LEU A 115 16.10 -11.17 -13.88
CA LEU A 115 17.06 -11.05 -12.77
C LEU A 115 17.09 -9.65 -12.12
N ASN A 116 16.48 -8.65 -12.76
CA ASN A 116 16.28 -7.31 -12.25
C ASN A 116 15.27 -7.23 -11.07
N PHE A 117 14.48 -8.28 -10.80
CA PHE A 117 13.57 -8.33 -9.65
C PHE A 117 14.23 -8.79 -8.34
N LEU A 118 15.41 -9.43 -8.41
CA LEU A 118 16.16 -9.89 -7.23
C LEU A 118 17.08 -8.82 -6.62
N ALA A 119 17.31 -7.70 -7.31
CA ALA A 119 18.19 -6.63 -6.83
C ALA A 119 17.58 -5.69 -5.75
N LEU A 120 16.32 -5.90 -5.32
CA LEU A 120 15.65 -5.02 -4.34
C LEU A 120 15.32 -5.69 -2.99
N ARG A 121 15.82 -6.90 -2.72
CA ARG A 121 15.67 -7.54 -1.40
C ARG A 121 17.01 -7.97 -0.83
N THR A 122 17.85 -7.00 -0.48
CA THR A 122 19.00 -7.29 0.38
C THR A 122 19.38 -6.09 1.24
N THR A 123 18.57 -5.77 2.24
CA THR A 123 19.06 -5.21 3.50
C THR A 123 18.10 -5.55 4.63
N ALA A 124 18.68 -6.00 5.75
CA ALA A 124 18.05 -6.29 7.04
C ALA A 124 17.42 -7.69 7.23
N SER A 125 18.23 -8.75 7.08
CA SER A 125 18.18 -9.85 8.05
C SER A 125 18.69 -9.34 9.39
N ARG A 126 17.83 -8.69 10.18
CA ARG A 126 18.11 -8.48 11.60
C ARG A 126 17.75 -9.78 12.30
N SER A 127 18.77 -10.57 12.58
CA SER A 127 18.71 -11.72 13.49
C SER A 127 18.05 -11.27 14.80
N LEU A 128 16.78 -11.61 14.97
CA LEU A 128 16.15 -11.67 16.28
C LEU A 128 16.57 -13.01 16.87
N ASN A 129 17.72 -13.02 17.54
CA ASN A 129 18.00 -14.01 18.57
C ASN A 129 16.93 -13.87 19.65
N PHE A 130 15.85 -14.63 19.52
CA PHE A 130 14.93 -14.90 20.63
C PHE A 130 15.68 -15.80 21.63
N SER A 131 16.49 -15.16 22.48
CA SER A 131 16.96 -15.77 23.71
C SER A 131 15.75 -15.91 24.63
N ASN A 132 15.12 -17.09 24.62
CA ASN A 132 14.14 -17.49 25.62
C ASN A 132 14.83 -17.60 26.98
N ARG A 133 15.06 -16.46 27.64
CA ARG A 133 15.38 -16.42 29.06
C ARG A 133 14.05 -16.51 29.80
N ALA A 134 13.65 -17.73 30.14
CA ALA A 134 12.63 -17.98 31.14
C ALA A 134 13.14 -17.40 32.47
N THR A 135 12.63 -16.24 32.87
CA THR A 135 12.90 -15.68 34.20
C THR A 135 12.04 -16.47 35.19
N THR A 136 12.61 -17.53 35.76
CA THR A 136 12.06 -18.17 36.95
C THR A 136 12.23 -17.20 38.11
N VAL A 137 11.19 -16.43 38.43
CA VAL A 137 11.07 -15.77 39.73
C VAL A 137 10.76 -16.88 40.73
N ARG A 138 11.76 -17.27 41.53
CA ARG A 138 11.54 -18.11 42.71
C ARG A 138 11.16 -17.18 43.85
N ASP A 139 9.91 -17.23 44.26
CA ASP A 139 9.54 -16.76 45.58
C ASP A 139 10.19 -17.67 46.64
N ARG A 140 10.50 -17.08 47.80
CA ARG A 140 11.33 -17.69 48.85
C ARG A 140 10.65 -18.83 49.61
N GLU A 141 9.44 -19.22 49.21
CA GLU A 141 8.71 -20.35 49.78
C GLU A 141 8.20 -21.20 48.62
N GLY A 142 8.88 -22.32 48.37
CA GLY A 142 8.67 -23.15 47.20
C GLY A 142 7.30 -23.83 47.21
N THR A 143 6.41 -23.39 46.33
CA THR A 143 5.31 -24.23 45.81
C THR A 143 4.90 -23.72 44.42
N ALA A 144 5.10 -24.53 43.38
CA ALA A 144 4.74 -24.18 42.00
C ALA A 144 3.24 -24.46 41.76
N GLY A 145 2.44 -23.40 41.56
CA GLY A 145 1.04 -23.48 41.14
C GLY A 145 0.86 -23.01 39.69
N PRO A 146 -0.17 -23.49 38.95
CA PRO A 146 -0.40 -23.14 37.56
C PRO A 146 -0.90 -21.70 37.39
N VAL A 147 -0.30 -20.98 36.43
CA VAL A 147 -0.61 -19.58 36.09
C VAL A 147 -2.02 -19.46 35.52
N ARG A 148 -2.94 -18.85 36.30
CA ARG A 148 -4.27 -18.44 35.84
C ARG A 148 -4.15 -17.15 35.01
N TRP A 149 -4.76 -17.15 33.83
CA TRP A 149 -4.84 -15.98 32.95
C TRP A 149 -5.90 -15.01 33.50
N ALA A 150 -5.45 -13.88 34.04
CA ALA A 150 -6.36 -12.80 34.44
C ALA A 150 -6.51 -11.80 33.28
N ARG A 151 -7.65 -11.90 32.59
CA ARG A 151 -8.22 -10.82 31.77
C ARG A 151 -8.56 -9.67 32.73
N SER A 152 -8.01 -8.48 32.53
CA SER A 152 -8.52 -7.28 33.18
C SER A 152 -8.84 -6.22 32.12
N ILE A 153 -10.15 -6.00 32.01
CA ILE A 153 -10.82 -4.91 31.34
C ILE A 153 -10.70 -3.71 32.28
N PHE A 154 -10.31 -2.53 31.79
CA PHE A 154 -10.61 -1.29 32.49
C PHE A 154 -11.22 -0.28 31.53
N MET A 155 -12.44 0.09 31.88
CA MET A 155 -13.24 1.21 31.40
C MET A 155 -12.92 2.46 32.25
N ASP A 156 -13.11 3.60 31.59
CA ASP A 156 -13.48 4.94 32.09
C ASP A 156 -12.49 5.85 32.85
N GLY A 157 -12.49 7.11 32.37
CA GLY A 157 -12.57 8.28 33.24
C GLY A 157 -11.66 9.47 32.88
N ASN A 158 -12.09 10.37 31.99
CA ASN A 158 -12.69 11.68 32.35
C ASN A 158 -12.95 12.54 31.10
#